data_AF-A0AAP0FUE2-F1
#
_entry.id   AF-A0AAP0FUE2-F1
#
_cell.length_a   1.000
_cell.length_b   1.000
_cell.length_c   1.000
_cell.angle_alpha   90.00
_cell.angle_beta   90.00
_cell.angle_gamma   90.00
#
_symmetry.space_group_name_H-M   'P 1'
#
loop_
_entity.id
_entity.type
_entity.pdbx_description
1 polymer ?
#
loop_
_entity_poly.entity_id
_entity_poly.type
_entity_poly.pdbx_seq_one_letter_code
_entity_poly.pdbx_strand_id
1 'polypeptide(L)'
;MRSGGPVFLLLPLALFFVFSSAPAEAAVASIDLGSEWMKVAVVDLKPGQSPISIAINEMSKRKSPALVAFNAGNRLVGEEAAGIIARYPNKVYSRSGTRLENPTST
;
A
#
# COMPACT_ATOMS: atom_id res chain seq x y z
N MET A 1 -9.66 -43.13 -42.52
CA MET A 1 -9.55 -41.69 -42.23
C MET A 1 -9.41 -41.52 -40.73
N ARG A 2 -8.20 -41.26 -40.21
CA ARG A 2 -8.01 -41.00 -38.77
C ARG A 2 -8.50 -39.58 -38.50
N SER A 3 -9.64 -39.44 -37.81
CA SER A 3 -10.14 -38.16 -37.34
C SER A 3 -9.08 -37.52 -36.44
N GLY A 4 -8.44 -36.44 -36.91
CA GLY A 4 -7.54 -35.64 -36.10
C GLY A 4 -8.33 -35.07 -34.91
N GLY A 5 -8.17 -35.68 -33.74
CA GLY A 5 -8.92 -35.33 -32.54
C GLY A 5 -8.55 -33.94 -31.99
N PRO A 6 -9.14 -33.55 -30.85
CA PRO A 6 -9.01 -32.20 -30.26
C PRO A 6 -7.56 -31.77 -29.98
N VAL A 7 -6.60 -32.70 -29.99
CA VAL A 7 -5.16 -32.44 -29.86
C VAL A 7 -4.64 -31.42 -30.88
N PHE A 8 -5.18 -31.41 -32.12
CA PHE A 8 -4.80 -30.42 -33.14
C PHE A 8 -5.25 -28.99 -32.80
N LEU A 9 -6.27 -28.83 -31.95
CA LEU A 9 -6.74 -27.54 -31.44
C LEU A 9 -6.07 -27.14 -30.12
N LEU A 10 -5.61 -28.11 -29.33
CA LEU A 10 -4.96 -27.84 -28.03
C LEU A 10 -3.61 -27.12 -28.18
N LEU A 11 -2.81 -27.48 -29.18
CA LEU A 11 -1.51 -26.85 -29.42
C LEU A 11 -1.62 -25.35 -29.80
N PRO A 12 -2.42 -24.94 -30.81
CA PRO A 12 -2.58 -23.52 -31.14
C PRO A 12 -3.28 -22.75 -30.03
N LEU A 13 -4.20 -23.37 -29.28
CA LEU A 13 -4.85 -22.73 -28.13
C LEU A 13 -3.86 -22.48 -27.00
N ALA A 14 -2.99 -23.44 -26.68
CA ALA A 14 -1.92 -23.25 -25.70
C ALA A 14 -0.95 -22.16 -26.14
N LEU A 15 -0.58 -22.12 -27.43
CA LEU A 15 0.25 -21.05 -27.98
C LEU A 15 -0.40 -19.68 -27.85
N PHE A 16 -1.70 -19.57 -28.14
CA PHE A 16 -2.47 -18.34 -28.00
C PHE A 16 -2.45 -17.83 -26.55
N PHE A 17 -2.64 -18.71 -25.56
CA PHE A 17 -2.56 -18.30 -24.15
C PHE A 17 -1.16 -17.85 -23.71
N VAL A 18 -0.10 -18.48 -24.23
CA VAL A 18 1.28 -18.06 -23.95
C VAL A 18 1.59 -16.68 -24.54
N PHE A 19 1.08 -16.38 -25.74
CA PHE A 19 1.31 -15.09 -26.41
C PHE A 19 0.32 -13.99 -26.02
N SER A 20 -0.79 -14.33 -25.34
CA SER A 20 -1.82 -13.37 -24.90
C SER A 20 -1.54 -12.76 -23.53
N SER A 21 -0.41 -13.05 -22.89
CA SER A 21 -0.07 -12.42 -21.61
C SER A 21 0.28 -10.94 -21.83
N ALA A 22 -0.64 -10.04 -21.48
CA ALA A 22 -0.34 -8.62 -21.38
C ALA A 22 0.60 -8.36 -20.19
N PRO A 23 1.54 -7.39 -20.29
CA PRO A 23 2.35 -6.99 -19.14
C PRO A 23 1.43 -6.45 -18.04
N ALA A 24 1.70 -6.85 -16.78
CA ALA A 24 1.01 -6.29 -15.64
C ALA A 24 1.57 -4.88 -15.35
N GLU A 25 0.77 -3.85 -15.60
CA GLU A 25 1.08 -2.47 -15.19
C GLU A 25 0.69 -2.27 -13.73
N ALA A 26 1.58 -2.66 -12.82
CA ALA A 26 1.35 -2.46 -11.39
C ALA A 26 1.64 -1.00 -10.99
N ALA A 27 0.69 -0.36 -10.32
CA ALA A 27 0.95 0.90 -9.62
C ALA A 27 1.90 0.65 -8.45
N VAL A 28 3.01 1.38 -8.40
CA VAL A 28 4.04 1.23 -7.36
C VAL A 28 4.00 2.44 -6.43
N ALA A 29 4.13 2.17 -5.12
CA ALA A 29 4.27 3.19 -4.11
C ALA A 29 5.39 2.82 -3.12
N SER A 30 6.10 3.83 -2.63
CA SER A 30 7.05 3.71 -1.52
C SER A 30 6.46 4.33 -0.27
N ILE A 31 6.68 3.69 0.88
CA ILE A 31 6.18 4.16 2.17
C ILE A 31 7.37 4.45 3.10
N ASP A 32 7.48 5.70 3.54
CA ASP A 32 8.39 6.13 4.60
C ASP A 32 7.65 6.07 5.94
N LEU A 33 8.06 5.14 6.81
CA LEU A 33 7.48 4.92 8.13
C LEU A 33 8.30 5.62 9.22
N GLY A 34 8.47 6.94 9.16
CA GLY A 34 9.16 7.69 10.20
C GLY A 34 8.50 7.55 11.59
N SER A 35 9.26 7.81 12.66
CA SER A 35 8.77 7.73 14.05
C SER A 35 7.66 8.74 14.36
N GLU A 36 7.67 9.89 13.68
CA GLU A 36 6.69 10.96 13.86
C GLU A 36 5.72 11.09 12.68
N TRP A 37 6.18 10.75 11.47
CA TRP A 37 5.46 10.99 10.23
C TRP A 37 5.52 9.77 9.31
N MET A 38 4.36 9.40 8.79
CA MET A 38 4.22 8.51 7.64
C MET A 38 4.11 9.35 6.37
N LYS A 39 4.83 8.95 5.32
CA LYS A 39 4.73 9.53 3.99
C LYS A 39 4.60 8.43 2.95
N VAL A 40 3.84 8.70 1.90
CA VAL A 40 3.68 7.78 0.78
C VAL A 40 4.08 8.54 -0.49
N ALA A 41 5.03 8.00 -1.24
CA ALA A 41 5.32 8.47 -2.58
C ALA A 41 4.79 7.47 -3.59
N VAL A 42 4.12 7.97 -4.63
CA VAL A 42 3.54 7.20 -5.72
C VAL A 42 4.34 7.43 -6.98
N VAL A 43 4.50 6.38 -7.78
CA VAL A 43 5.11 6.45 -9.10
C VAL A 43 4.00 6.51 -10.14
N ASP A 44 3.96 7.59 -10.92
CA ASP A 44 3.05 7.74 -12.05
C ASP A 44 3.87 7.91 -13.34
N LEU A 45 3.82 6.91 -14.22
CA LEU A 45 4.63 6.88 -15.45
C LEU A 45 3.93 7.60 -16.63
N LYS A 46 2.86 8.34 -16.38
CA LYS A 46 2.17 9.10 -17.44
C LYS A 46 3.07 10.16 -18.06
N PRO A 47 3.15 10.23 -19.40
CA PRO A 47 3.87 11.28 -20.10
C PRO A 47 3.42 12.68 -19.66
N GLY A 48 4.37 13.56 -19.35
CA GLY A 48 4.10 14.94 -18.96
C GLY A 48 3.78 15.17 -17.48
N GLN A 49 3.76 14.13 -16.63
CA GLN A 49 3.70 14.28 -15.17
C GLN A 49 5.07 13.97 -14.53
N SER A 50 5.30 14.50 -13.31
CA SER A 50 6.47 14.11 -12.53
C SER A 50 6.39 12.62 -12.23
N PRO A 51 7.40 11.81 -12.58
CA PRO A 51 7.37 10.37 -12.39
C PRO A 51 7.15 9.95 -10.93
N ILE A 52 7.52 10.80 -9.98
CA ILE A 52 7.41 10.57 -8.54
C ILE A 52 6.69 11.76 -7.92
N SER A 53 5.69 11.48 -7.08
CA SER A 53 4.99 12.49 -6.28
C SER A 53 4.63 11.97 -4.89
N ILE A 54 4.51 12.88 -3.91
CA ILE A 54 4.09 12.52 -2.55
C ILE A 54 2.57 12.61 -2.47
N ALA A 55 1.93 11.53 -2.02
CA ALA A 55 0.50 11.47 -1.82
C ALA A 55 0.04 12.50 -0.78
N ILE A 56 -1.16 13.01 -1.01
CA ILE A 56 -1.82 13.99 -0.16
C ILE A 56 -2.83 13.26 0.73
N ASN A 57 -2.82 13.56 2.02
CA ASN A 57 -3.79 13.03 2.97
C ASN A 57 -5.12 13.80 2.93
N GLU A 58 -6.10 13.33 3.69
CA GLU A 58 -7.44 13.90 3.83
C GLU A 58 -7.43 15.37 4.29
N MET A 59 -6.36 15.82 4.92
CA MET A 59 -6.15 17.20 5.39
C MET A 59 -5.32 18.06 4.41
N SER A 60 -5.15 17.63 3.17
CA SER A 60 -4.35 18.32 2.14
C SER A 60 -2.85 18.46 2.48
N LYS A 61 -2.29 17.55 3.28
CA LYS A 61 -0.86 17.54 3.66
C LYS A 61 -0.11 16.36 3.03
N ARG A 62 1.21 16.53 2.86
CA ARG A 62 2.15 15.51 2.34
C ARG A 62 2.77 14.61 3.43
N LYS A 63 2.33 14.76 4.69
CA LYS A 63 2.81 14.00 5.84
C LYS A 63 1.60 13.67 6.71
N SER A 64 1.41 12.39 7.02
CA SER A 64 0.43 11.95 7.99
C SER A 64 1.12 11.62 9.30
N PRO A 65 0.56 11.98 10.47
CA PRO A 65 1.12 11.58 11.76
C PRO A 65 1.31 10.05 11.82
N ALA A 66 2.44 9.58 12.36
CA ALA A 66 2.71 8.17 12.58
C ALA A 66 2.00 7.66 13.85
N LEU A 67 0.67 7.86 13.90
CA LEU A 67 -0.18 7.57 15.04
C LEU A 67 -1.28 6.57 14.65
N VAL A 68 -1.56 5.66 15.58
CA VAL A 68 -2.68 4.73 15.52
C VAL A 68 -3.44 4.83 16.83
N ALA A 69 -4.77 4.83 16.79
CA ALA A 69 -5.58 4.79 17.99
C ALA A 69 -6.67 3.74 17.92
N PHE A 70 -6.98 3.13 19.05
CA PHE A 70 -8.09 2.20 19.18
C PHE A 70 -9.17 2.82 20.07
N ASN A 71 -10.30 3.18 19.48
CA ASN A 71 -11.36 3.87 20.18
C ASN A 71 -12.74 3.37 19.74
N ALA A 72 -13.58 2.98 20.70
CA ALA A 72 -14.95 2.51 20.47
C ALA A 72 -15.05 1.39 19.40
N GLY A 73 -14.11 0.44 19.41
CA GLY A 73 -14.05 -0.66 18.43
C GLY A 73 -13.43 -0.30 17.08
N ASN A 74 -13.14 0.99 16.82
CA ASN A 74 -12.53 1.45 15.59
C ASN A 74 -11.03 1.65 15.75
N ARG A 75 -10.31 1.42 14.64
CA ARG A 75 -8.90 1.79 14.51
C ARG A 75 -8.80 3.09 13.72
N LEU A 76 -8.38 4.16 14.38
CA LEU A 76 -8.07 5.45 13.79
C LEU A 76 -6.60 5.52 13.43
N VAL A 77 -6.26 6.24 12.37
CA VAL A 77 -4.88 6.40 11.86
C VAL A 77 -4.62 7.85 11.46
N GLY A 78 -3.35 8.27 11.49
CA GLY A 78 -2.97 9.58 10.96
C GLY A 78 -3.60 10.75 11.73
N GLU A 79 -4.24 11.67 11.00
CA GLU A 79 -4.82 12.90 11.57
C GLU A 79 -5.99 12.58 12.51
N GLU A 80 -6.78 11.54 12.24
CA GLU A 80 -7.87 11.12 13.13
C GLU A 80 -7.35 10.64 14.49
N ALA A 81 -6.27 9.85 14.49
CA ALA A 81 -5.62 9.42 15.72
C ALA A 81 -4.98 10.60 16.48
N ALA A 82 -4.37 11.54 15.74
CA ALA A 82 -3.84 12.78 16.31
C ALA A 82 -4.93 13.64 16.97
N GLY A 83 -6.13 13.69 16.39
CA GLY A 83 -7.24 14.50 16.89
C GLY A 83 -7.75 14.09 18.28
N ILE A 84 -7.55 12.82 18.68
CA ILE A 84 -8.05 12.32 19.97
C ILE A 84 -6.99 12.26 21.08
N ILE A 85 -5.70 12.47 20.77
CA ILE A 85 -4.59 12.27 21.72
C ILE A 85 -4.70 13.15 22.95
N ALA A 86 -5.15 14.40 22.80
CA ALA A 86 -5.28 15.33 23.92
C ALA A 86 -6.36 14.89 24.92
N ARG A 87 -7.39 14.18 24.46
CA ARG A 87 -8.52 13.73 25.30
C ARG A 87 -8.36 12.30 25.80
N TYR A 88 -7.81 11.42 24.96
CA TYR A 88 -7.65 10.00 25.24
C TYR A 88 -6.21 9.55 24.95
N PRO A 89 -5.20 10.09 25.66
CA PRO A 89 -3.78 9.83 25.36
C PRO A 89 -3.42 8.36 25.50
N ASN A 90 -4.08 7.63 26.40
CA ASN A 90 -3.90 6.20 26.64
C ASN A 90 -4.45 5.30 25.52
N LYS A 91 -5.19 5.86 24.55
CA LYS A 91 -5.73 5.12 23.40
C LYS A 91 -4.92 5.32 22.13
N VAL A 92 -3.93 6.22 22.15
CA VAL A 92 -3.13 6.60 20.98
C VAL A 92 -1.72 6.06 21.15
N TYR A 93 -1.21 5.46 20.09
CA TYR A 93 0.09 4.83 20.03
C TYR A 93 0.91 5.47 18.91
N SER A 94 2.13 5.88 19.23
CA SER A 94 3.12 6.33 18.25
C SER A 94 4.19 5.26 18.03
N ARG A 95 4.85 5.31 16.88
CA ARG A 95 6.04 4.50 16.64
C ARG A 95 7.24 5.14 17.34
N SER A 96 7.53 4.77 18.58
CA SER A 96 8.88 4.95 19.13
C SER A 96 9.81 3.91 18.48
N GLY A 97 10.93 4.36 17.92
CA GLY A 97 11.91 3.47 17.29
C GLY A 97 12.27 2.31 18.22
N THR A 98 12.55 1.13 17.64
CA THR A 98 12.98 -0.13 18.28
C THR A 98 11.90 -1.19 18.61
N ARG A 99 10.58 -0.89 18.62
CA ARG A 99 9.59 -1.91 19.05
C ARG A 99 9.21 -2.99 18.01
N LEU A 100 9.56 -2.81 16.74
CA LEU A 100 9.32 -3.84 15.69
C LEU A 100 10.32 -4.99 15.73
N GLU A 101 11.46 -4.81 16.41
CA GLU A 101 12.57 -5.77 16.40
C GLU A 101 12.71 -6.54 17.73
N ASN A 102 12.11 -6.06 18.83
CA ASN A 102 12.19 -6.72 20.13
C ASN A 102 10.84 -6.75 20.85
N PRO A 103 10.10 -7.88 20.82
CA PRO A 103 8.80 -8.00 21.47
C PRO A 103 8.86 -8.04 23.01
N THR A 104 10.05 -8.02 23.64
CA THR A 104 10.23 -8.40 25.06
C THR A 104 10.88 -7.34 25.96
N SER A 105 10.95 -6.07 25.56
CA SER A 105 11.41 -5.01 26.48
C SER A 105 10.21 -4.44 27.26
N THR A 106 9.93 -5.06 28.40
CA THR A 106 9.25 -4.51 29.58
C THR A 106 10.25 -4.45 30.72
#